data_AF-A0A017SIA6-F1
#
_entry.id   AF-A0A017SIA6-F1
#
_cell.length_a   1.000
_cell.length_b   1.000
_cell.length_c   1.000
_cell.angle_alpha   90.00
_cell.angle_beta   90.00
_cell.angle_gamma   90.00
#
_symmetry.space_group_name_H-M   'P 1'
#
loop_
_entity.id
_entity.type
_entity.pdbx_description
1 polymer ?
#
loop_
_entity_poly.entity_id
_entity_poly.type
_entity_poly.pdbx_seq_one_letter_code
_entity_poly.pdbx_strand_id
1 'polypeptide(L)'
;MKSQMNAHSSSNAQSPWQQKVQVTAYGFDEAYPKVWLIFEALCLVALLGFLVWSCFIRQPRGDPKKPLPIKAVIASILSYAIARMMNIITLFLGIFKANVQQSYVIVSMLNQIFYLIAVMLGFYVFWKLIQKLLERLAEDKPSKAFAPMAIAHWVLLGVLSVLSAVECALYIAFVVKGINVGERYMKLAYEYNKVSAALSIFCWIASLEAFCWIIFVFVSAAPDRRAGLVSLSVGSFFFFLVNFVLAILQIIYVLEQNMAPDYLDAARTVIEFFCTIGIYAGVLLCFRKWHHVHISPPQKVLEAGGDEGETNEEDCNSSLRSYHSMVYSQQQEQLRYSFPQGAASAQQVHMYMPR
;
A
#
# COMPACT_ATOMS: atom_id res chain seq x y z
N MET A 1 -56.70 -50.44 -26.62
CA MET A 1 -55.46 -49.68 -26.92
C MET A 1 -55.41 -48.44 -26.03
N LYS A 2 -54.70 -48.53 -24.89
CA LYS A 2 -54.44 -47.38 -24.00
C LYS A 2 -53.07 -46.83 -24.36
N SER A 3 -53.05 -45.64 -24.95
CA SER A 3 -51.84 -44.85 -25.16
C SER A 3 -51.36 -44.34 -23.80
N GLN A 4 -50.27 -44.89 -23.29
CA GLN A 4 -49.53 -44.31 -22.17
C GLN A 4 -48.70 -43.15 -22.72
N MET A 5 -49.20 -41.93 -22.50
CA MET A 5 -48.36 -40.73 -22.54
C MET A 5 -47.32 -40.86 -21.43
N ASN A 6 -46.09 -41.16 -21.81
CA ASN A 6 -44.93 -40.96 -20.96
C ASN A 6 -44.81 -39.45 -20.70
N ALA A 7 -45.30 -39.02 -19.55
CA ALA A 7 -44.93 -37.74 -18.99
C ALA A 7 -43.43 -37.79 -18.74
N HIS A 8 -42.65 -37.12 -19.60
CA HIS A 8 -41.31 -36.70 -19.24
C HIS A 8 -41.43 -35.81 -18.00
N SER A 9 -41.19 -36.40 -16.84
CA SER A 9 -40.85 -35.64 -15.64
C SER A 9 -39.56 -34.90 -15.97
N SER A 10 -39.68 -33.65 -16.42
CA SER A 10 -38.57 -32.72 -16.37
C SER A 10 -38.22 -32.60 -14.90
N SER A 11 -37.23 -33.36 -14.45
CA SER A 11 -36.60 -33.06 -13.18
C SER A 11 -36.13 -31.61 -13.32
N ASN A 12 -36.73 -30.72 -12.53
CA ASN A 12 -36.28 -29.35 -12.40
C ASN A 12 -34.87 -29.45 -11.81
N ALA A 13 -33.87 -29.65 -12.66
CA ALA A 13 -32.47 -29.69 -12.28
C ALA A 13 -32.13 -28.30 -11.75
N GLN A 14 -32.23 -28.15 -10.43
CA GLN A 14 -31.96 -26.90 -9.74
C GLN A 14 -30.54 -26.46 -10.12
N SER A 15 -30.42 -25.20 -10.57
CA SER A 15 -29.15 -24.64 -11.04
C SER A 15 -28.03 -24.93 -10.05
N PRO A 16 -26.82 -25.34 -10.50
CA PRO A 16 -25.69 -25.60 -9.61
C PRO A 16 -25.45 -24.46 -8.60
N TRP A 17 -25.66 -23.21 -9.04
CA TRP A 17 -25.53 -22.00 -8.23
C TRP A 17 -26.48 -21.90 -7.04
N GLN A 18 -27.62 -22.59 -7.08
CA GLN A 18 -28.63 -22.62 -6.03
C GLN A 18 -28.48 -23.83 -5.10
N GLN A 19 -27.54 -24.73 -5.39
CA GLN A 19 -27.29 -25.89 -4.54
C GLN A 19 -26.70 -25.42 -3.21
N LYS A 20 -27.20 -26.02 -2.12
CA LYS A 20 -26.66 -25.78 -0.78
C LYS A 20 -25.39 -26.60 -0.61
N VAL A 21 -24.31 -25.92 -0.27
CA VAL A 21 -23.02 -26.54 0.03
C VAL A 21 -22.63 -26.15 1.45
N GLN A 22 -22.03 -27.11 2.16
CA GLN A 22 -21.41 -26.81 3.43
C GLN A 22 -20.03 -26.21 3.16
N VAL A 23 -19.83 -24.95 3.55
CA VAL A 23 -18.54 -24.30 3.40
C VAL A 23 -17.67 -24.75 4.55
N THR A 24 -16.67 -25.58 4.29
CA THR A 24 -15.68 -25.95 5.30
C THR A 24 -14.43 -25.11 5.08
N ALA A 25 -13.99 -24.40 6.13
CA ALA A 25 -12.58 -24.05 6.21
C ALA A 25 -11.84 -25.41 6.18
N TYR A 26 -11.05 -25.60 5.13
CA TYR A 26 -10.20 -26.77 4.83
C TYR A 26 -9.73 -27.49 6.09
N GLY A 27 -9.53 -28.83 6.03
CA GLY A 27 -9.25 -29.75 7.14
C GLY A 27 -7.97 -29.54 7.95
N PHE A 28 -7.60 -28.28 8.18
CA PHE A 28 -6.52 -27.76 8.98
C PHE A 28 -6.87 -27.77 10.47
N ASP A 29 -5.83 -27.68 11.29
CA ASP A 29 -5.96 -27.38 12.71
C ASP A 29 -6.82 -26.13 12.92
N GLU A 30 -7.84 -26.22 13.78
CA GLU A 30 -8.81 -25.15 14.02
C GLU A 30 -8.17 -23.83 14.50
N ALA A 31 -6.94 -23.87 15.00
CA ALA A 31 -6.23 -22.69 15.46
C ALA A 31 -5.88 -21.72 14.32
N TYR A 32 -5.44 -22.22 13.15
CA TYR A 32 -4.92 -21.36 12.08
C TYR A 32 -6.02 -20.51 11.41
N PRO A 33 -7.20 -21.03 11.05
CA PRO A 33 -8.29 -20.22 10.51
C PRO A 33 -8.77 -19.12 11.47
N LYS A 34 -8.71 -19.37 12.79
CA LYS A 34 -9.07 -18.37 13.81
C LYS A 34 -8.06 -17.23 13.84
N VAL A 35 -6.77 -17.54 13.83
CA VAL A 35 -5.70 -16.52 13.72
C VAL A 35 -5.85 -15.73 12.42
N TRP A 36 -6.10 -16.43 11.31
CA TRP A 36 -6.32 -15.78 10.01
C TRP A 36 -7.45 -14.76 10.10
N LEU A 37 -8.63 -15.17 10.59
CA LEU A 37 -9.79 -14.29 10.74
C LEU A 37 -9.49 -13.06 11.63
N ILE A 38 -8.79 -13.25 12.76
CA ILE A 38 -8.47 -12.15 13.69
C ILE A 38 -7.63 -11.09 12.98
N PHE A 39 -6.59 -11.49 12.27
CA PHE A 39 -5.70 -10.53 11.58
C PHE A 39 -6.38 -9.85 10.39
N GLU A 40 -7.29 -10.52 9.69
CA GLU A 40 -8.13 -9.89 8.66
C GLU A 40 -9.02 -8.79 9.26
N ALA A 41 -9.64 -9.08 10.42
CA ALA A 41 -10.48 -8.12 11.13
C ALA A 41 -9.67 -6.93 11.68
N LEU A 42 -8.50 -7.18 12.26
CA LEU A 42 -7.58 -6.13 12.71
C LEU A 42 -7.11 -5.26 11.54
N CYS A 43 -6.79 -5.87 10.40
CA CYS A 43 -6.41 -5.17 9.18
C CYS A 43 -7.53 -4.26 8.69
N LEU A 44 -8.77 -4.76 8.66
CA LEU A 44 -9.94 -3.96 8.32
C LEU A 44 -10.11 -2.76 9.27
N VAL A 45 -10.03 -2.97 10.58
CA VAL A 45 -10.13 -1.88 11.57
C VAL A 45 -9.04 -0.83 11.34
N ALA A 46 -7.81 -1.26 11.07
CA ALA A 46 -6.71 -0.36 10.75
C ALA A 46 -6.99 0.45 9.47
N LEU A 47 -7.48 -0.20 8.40
CA LEU A 47 -7.86 0.47 7.15
C LEU A 47 -8.97 1.49 7.34
N LEU A 48 -10.00 1.19 8.13
CA LEU A 48 -11.06 2.15 8.48
C LEU A 48 -10.49 3.34 9.26
N GLY A 49 -9.58 3.10 10.21
CA GLY A 49 -8.85 4.15 10.91
C GLY A 49 -8.04 5.04 9.97
N PHE A 50 -7.32 4.45 9.00
CA PHE A 50 -6.59 5.19 7.98
C PHE A 50 -7.51 5.95 7.01
N LEU A 51 -8.68 5.42 6.70
CA LEU A 51 -9.67 6.11 5.87
C LEU A 51 -10.15 7.39 6.58
N VAL A 52 -10.53 7.27 7.85
CA VAL A 52 -10.90 8.43 8.68
C VAL A 52 -9.73 9.42 8.78
N TRP A 53 -8.51 8.94 9.05
CA TRP A 53 -7.32 9.79 9.10
C TRP A 53 -7.06 10.50 7.78
N SER A 54 -7.23 9.83 6.64
CA SER A 54 -7.01 10.43 5.32
C SER A 54 -7.93 11.62 5.04
N CYS A 55 -9.17 11.60 5.57
CA CYS A 55 -10.10 12.72 5.47
C CYS A 55 -9.66 13.96 6.25
N PHE A 56 -8.86 13.80 7.31
CA PHE A 56 -8.31 14.91 8.10
C PHE A 56 -7.05 15.54 7.49
N ILE A 57 -6.44 14.91 6.48
CA ILE A 57 -5.27 15.47 5.80
C ILE A 57 -5.72 16.62 4.89
N ARG A 58 -5.55 17.85 5.39
CA ARG A 58 -5.78 19.06 4.59
C ARG A 58 -4.75 19.10 3.45
N GLN A 59 -5.24 19.15 2.21
CA GLN A 59 -4.35 19.32 1.07
C GLN A 59 -3.55 20.62 1.21
N PRO A 60 -2.23 20.58 0.93
CA PRO A 60 -1.45 21.78 0.73
C PRO A 60 -2.12 22.71 -0.29
N ARG A 61 -2.56 23.89 0.16
CA ARG A 61 -3.08 24.96 -0.72
C ARG A 61 -2.00 25.57 -1.65
N GLY A 62 -0.78 25.03 -1.65
CA GLY A 62 0.41 25.69 -2.16
C GLY A 62 0.62 25.64 -3.68
N ASP A 63 0.01 24.70 -4.42
CA ASP A 63 0.15 24.71 -5.87
C ASP A 63 -1.01 23.97 -6.59
N PRO A 64 -1.99 24.69 -7.17
CA PRO A 64 -3.14 24.09 -7.85
C PRO A 64 -2.76 23.26 -9.08
N LYS A 65 -1.53 23.41 -9.59
CA LYS A 65 -1.04 22.69 -10.77
C LYS A 65 -0.53 21.27 -10.47
N LYS A 66 -0.25 20.91 -9.21
CA LYS A 66 0.34 19.60 -8.86
C LYS A 66 -0.30 18.94 -7.61
N PRO A 67 -1.58 18.52 -7.65
CA PRO A 67 -2.26 17.91 -6.50
C PRO A 67 -1.64 16.57 -6.09
N LEU A 68 -1.48 16.32 -4.79
CA LEU A 68 -1.07 15.02 -4.24
C LEU A 68 -2.09 13.93 -4.59
N PRO A 69 -1.68 12.65 -4.76
CA PRO A 69 -2.57 11.56 -5.13
C PRO A 69 -3.45 11.06 -3.97
N ILE A 70 -3.96 11.96 -3.11
CA ILE A 70 -4.78 11.62 -1.93
C ILE A 70 -6.03 10.86 -2.33
N LYS A 71 -6.69 11.25 -3.43
CA LYS A 71 -7.88 10.55 -3.94
C LYS A 71 -7.58 9.09 -4.27
N ALA A 72 -6.41 8.81 -4.84
CA ALA A 72 -5.99 7.45 -5.15
C ALA A 72 -5.65 6.66 -3.88
N VAL A 73 -5.07 7.29 -2.85
CA VAL A 73 -4.87 6.65 -1.54
C VAL A 73 -6.20 6.29 -0.88
N ILE A 74 -7.17 7.22 -0.88
CA ILE A 74 -8.52 6.97 -0.35
C ILE A 74 -9.17 5.81 -1.09
N ALA A 75 -9.13 5.82 -2.42
CA ALA A 75 -9.67 4.75 -3.24
C ALA A 75 -8.96 3.41 -2.96
N SER A 76 -7.63 3.41 -2.81
CA SER A 76 -6.84 2.23 -2.46
C SER A 76 -7.26 1.63 -1.11
N ILE A 77 -7.36 2.48 -0.07
CA ILE A 77 -7.78 2.06 1.28
C ILE A 77 -9.20 1.51 1.23
N LEU A 78 -10.13 2.19 0.53
CA LEU A 78 -11.51 1.78 0.41
C LEU A 78 -11.65 0.43 -0.32
N SER A 79 -11.01 0.28 -1.48
CA SER A 79 -10.99 -0.98 -2.22
C SER A 79 -10.42 -2.10 -1.36
N TYR A 80 -9.34 -1.85 -0.63
CA TYR A 80 -8.75 -2.87 0.22
C TYR A 80 -9.64 -3.25 1.41
N ALA A 81 -10.30 -2.26 2.03
CA ALA A 81 -11.25 -2.51 3.11
C ALA A 81 -12.43 -3.35 2.63
N ILE A 82 -12.97 -3.08 1.43
CA ILE A 82 -14.02 -3.89 0.82
C ILE A 82 -13.52 -5.32 0.58
N ALA A 83 -12.31 -5.50 0.03
CA ALA A 83 -11.72 -6.82 -0.16
C ALA A 83 -11.62 -7.59 1.17
N ARG A 84 -11.08 -6.97 2.22
CA ARG A 84 -10.99 -7.57 3.56
C ARG A 84 -12.36 -7.94 4.14
N MET A 85 -13.37 -7.09 3.97
CA MET A 85 -14.75 -7.40 4.36
C MET A 85 -15.28 -8.68 3.68
N MET A 86 -15.09 -8.80 2.36
CA MET A 86 -15.52 -9.97 1.60
C MET A 86 -14.76 -11.25 2.04
N ASN A 87 -13.46 -11.12 2.31
CA ASN A 87 -12.65 -12.21 2.82
C ASN A 87 -13.11 -12.67 4.21
N ILE A 88 -13.36 -11.74 5.13
CA ILE A 88 -13.89 -12.00 6.47
C ILE A 88 -15.22 -12.76 6.40
N ILE A 89 -16.15 -12.33 5.54
CA ILE A 89 -17.43 -13.03 5.34
C ILE A 89 -17.19 -14.48 4.92
N THR A 90 -16.28 -14.70 3.96
CA THR A 90 -15.96 -16.05 3.47
C THR A 90 -15.35 -16.93 4.56
N LEU A 91 -14.42 -16.39 5.35
CA LEU A 91 -13.79 -17.10 6.47
C LEU A 91 -14.80 -17.45 7.56
N PHE A 92 -15.71 -16.53 7.90
CA PHE A 92 -16.77 -16.79 8.87
C PHE A 92 -17.66 -17.95 8.45
N LEU A 93 -18.07 -18.01 7.17
CA LEU A 93 -18.87 -19.11 6.64
C LEU A 93 -18.12 -20.45 6.76
N GLY A 94 -16.81 -20.45 6.49
CA GLY A 94 -15.95 -21.62 6.59
C GLY A 94 -15.74 -22.13 8.03
N ILE A 95 -15.50 -21.22 8.97
CA ILE A 95 -15.26 -21.56 10.39
C ILE A 95 -16.52 -22.13 11.03
N PHE A 96 -17.69 -21.53 10.76
CA PHE A 96 -18.97 -22.01 11.30
C PHE A 96 -19.58 -23.18 10.52
N LYS A 97 -18.88 -23.69 9.49
CA LYS A 97 -19.36 -24.79 8.64
C LYS A 97 -20.78 -24.53 8.12
N ALA A 98 -21.04 -23.29 7.71
CA ALA A 98 -22.38 -22.83 7.36
C ALA A 98 -22.87 -23.48 6.06
N ASN A 99 -24.14 -23.87 6.04
CA ASN A 99 -24.81 -24.36 4.83
C ASN A 99 -25.37 -23.18 4.04
N VAL A 100 -24.69 -22.78 2.98
CA VAL A 100 -25.06 -21.64 2.13
C VAL A 100 -25.22 -22.05 0.67
N GLN A 101 -25.90 -21.22 -0.11
CA GLN A 101 -25.99 -21.41 -1.55
C GLN A 101 -24.63 -21.17 -2.20
N GLN A 102 -24.27 -21.97 -3.21
CA GLN A 102 -23.00 -21.88 -3.93
C GLN A 102 -22.75 -20.51 -4.58
N SER A 103 -23.80 -19.69 -4.75
CA SER A 103 -23.70 -18.26 -5.10
C SER A 103 -22.84 -17.42 -4.13
N TYR A 104 -22.55 -17.89 -2.91
CA TYR A 104 -21.63 -17.21 -1.97
C TYR A 104 -20.25 -16.94 -2.59
N VAL A 105 -19.85 -17.75 -3.56
CA VAL A 105 -18.58 -17.66 -4.27
C VAL A 105 -18.40 -16.31 -5.01
N ILE A 106 -19.49 -15.60 -5.32
CA ILE A 106 -19.45 -14.23 -5.85
C ILE A 106 -18.69 -13.30 -4.88
N VAL A 107 -18.80 -13.51 -3.57
CA VAL A 107 -18.06 -12.76 -2.55
C VAL A 107 -16.55 -12.91 -2.75
N SER A 108 -16.08 -14.12 -3.07
CA SER A 108 -14.65 -14.37 -3.35
C SER A 108 -14.20 -13.73 -4.66
N MET A 109 -15.05 -13.69 -5.69
CA MET A 109 -14.76 -12.95 -6.93
C MET A 109 -14.61 -11.45 -6.68
N LEU A 110 -15.53 -10.87 -5.90
CA LEU A 110 -15.46 -9.46 -5.53
C LEU A 110 -14.23 -9.16 -4.68
N ASN A 111 -13.90 -10.02 -3.71
CA ASN A 111 -12.66 -9.92 -2.93
C ASN A 111 -11.44 -9.76 -3.87
N GLN A 112 -11.29 -10.68 -4.84
CA GLN A 112 -10.16 -10.66 -5.77
C GLN A 112 -10.12 -9.37 -6.59
N ILE A 113 -11.26 -8.92 -7.14
CA ILE A 113 -11.35 -7.68 -7.93
C ILE A 113 -10.88 -6.48 -7.10
N PHE A 114 -11.45 -6.31 -5.90
CA PHE A 114 -11.16 -5.16 -5.04
C PHE A 114 -9.72 -5.20 -4.50
N TYR A 115 -9.18 -6.39 -4.22
CA TYR A 115 -7.79 -6.57 -3.84
C TYR A 115 -6.84 -6.10 -4.94
N LEU A 116 -7.05 -6.54 -6.18
CA LEU A 116 -6.19 -6.14 -7.31
C LEU A 116 -6.28 -4.65 -7.61
N ILE A 117 -7.49 -4.07 -7.52
CA ILE A 117 -7.66 -2.61 -7.65
C ILE A 117 -6.86 -1.88 -6.57
N ALA A 118 -6.90 -2.34 -5.32
CA ALA A 118 -6.13 -1.74 -4.24
C ALA A 118 -4.61 -1.81 -4.49
N VAL A 119 -4.09 -2.96 -4.94
CA VAL A 119 -2.67 -3.12 -5.25
C VAL A 119 -2.24 -2.19 -6.39
N MET A 120 -3.01 -2.12 -7.47
CA MET A 120 -2.72 -1.22 -8.61
C MET A 120 -2.74 0.26 -8.21
N LEU A 121 -3.70 0.67 -7.38
CA LEU A 121 -3.75 2.03 -6.83
C LEU A 121 -2.56 2.31 -5.91
N GLY A 122 -2.09 1.32 -5.14
CA GLY A 122 -0.86 1.40 -4.35
C GLY A 122 0.36 1.72 -5.21
N PHE A 123 0.60 0.97 -6.29
CA PHE A 123 1.66 1.26 -7.26
C PHE A 123 1.54 2.65 -7.87
N TYR A 124 0.34 3.02 -8.32
CA TYR A 124 0.07 4.35 -8.86
C TYR A 124 0.44 5.46 -7.86
N VAL A 125 0.09 5.30 -6.58
CA VAL A 125 0.42 6.26 -5.51
C VAL A 125 1.93 6.40 -5.35
N PHE A 126 2.66 5.29 -5.20
CA PHE A 126 4.11 5.33 -5.02
C PHE A 126 4.82 5.96 -6.22
N TRP A 127 4.50 5.53 -7.44
CA TRP A 127 5.10 6.11 -8.64
C TRP A 127 4.75 7.58 -8.84
N LYS A 128 3.52 8.01 -8.50
CA LYS A 128 3.16 9.44 -8.52
C LYS A 128 3.94 10.24 -7.49
N LEU A 129 4.19 9.69 -6.31
CA LEU A 129 5.00 10.35 -5.29
C LEU A 129 6.46 10.46 -5.72
N ILE A 130 7.02 9.39 -6.28
CA ILE A 130 8.38 9.39 -6.82
C ILE A 130 8.51 10.44 -7.92
N GLN A 131 7.58 10.50 -8.89
CA GLN A 131 7.58 11.51 -9.94
C GLN A 131 7.61 12.93 -9.36
N LYS A 132 6.74 13.23 -8.39
CA LYS A 132 6.70 14.54 -7.72
C LYS A 132 7.99 14.86 -6.97
N LEU A 133 8.58 13.87 -6.32
CA LEU A 133 9.83 14.05 -5.58
C LEU A 133 11.02 14.27 -6.51
N LEU A 134 11.07 13.56 -7.64
CA LEU A 134 12.08 13.77 -8.69
C LEU A 134 11.93 15.13 -9.36
N GLU A 135 10.71 15.56 -9.67
CA GLU A 135 10.45 16.92 -10.19
C GLU A 135 10.97 18.00 -9.24
N ARG A 136 10.78 17.82 -7.93
CA ARG A 136 11.32 18.75 -6.91
C ARG A 136 12.83 18.73 -6.85
N LEU A 137 13.44 17.55 -6.95
CA LEU A 137 14.89 17.43 -6.99
C LEU A 137 15.46 18.07 -8.28
N ALA A 138 14.68 18.06 -9.36
CA ALA A 138 15.04 18.65 -10.64
C ALA A 138 15.08 20.19 -10.63
N GLU A 139 14.22 20.83 -9.84
CA GLU A 139 14.25 22.28 -9.61
C GLU A 139 15.59 22.72 -9.02
N ASP A 140 16.17 21.90 -8.13
CA ASP A 140 17.51 22.15 -7.57
C ASP A 140 18.64 21.68 -8.51
N LYS A 141 18.44 20.60 -9.27
CA LYS A 141 19.43 20.00 -10.19
C LYS A 141 18.76 19.45 -11.46
N PRO A 142 18.74 20.19 -12.58
CA PRO A 142 18.09 19.71 -13.80
C PRO A 142 18.83 18.50 -14.38
N SER A 143 18.19 17.32 -14.34
CA SER A 143 18.67 16.11 -15.00
C SER A 143 17.73 15.70 -16.12
N LYS A 144 18.30 15.40 -17.30
CA LYS A 144 17.57 14.86 -18.46
C LYS A 144 17.00 13.46 -18.20
N ALA A 145 17.40 12.80 -17.10
CA ALA A 145 16.99 11.43 -16.78
C ALA A 145 15.57 11.30 -16.18
N PHE A 146 14.89 12.39 -15.81
CA PHE A 146 13.60 12.30 -15.10
C PHE A 146 12.39 12.02 -16.02
N ALA A 147 12.40 12.52 -17.26
CA ALA A 147 11.35 12.26 -18.24
C ALA A 147 11.22 10.77 -18.66
N PRO A 148 12.30 10.05 -19.03
CA PRO A 148 12.19 8.64 -19.38
C PRO A 148 11.74 7.78 -18.19
N MET A 149 12.06 8.19 -16.95
CA MET A 149 11.62 7.49 -15.75
C MET A 149 10.10 7.52 -15.58
N ALA A 150 9.49 8.67 -15.84
CA ALA A 150 8.03 8.78 -15.78
C ALA A 150 7.36 7.85 -16.80
N ILE A 151 7.91 7.75 -18.02
CA ILE A 151 7.42 6.84 -19.06
C ILE A 151 7.55 5.38 -18.60
N ALA A 152 8.70 5.00 -18.03
CA ALA A 152 8.94 3.64 -17.53
C ALA A 152 7.90 3.23 -16.47
N HIS A 153 7.63 4.09 -15.47
CA HIS A 153 6.61 3.82 -14.46
C HIS A 153 5.21 3.61 -15.07
N TRP A 154 4.83 4.40 -16.08
CA TRP A 154 3.54 4.25 -16.74
C TRP A 154 3.43 2.96 -17.56
N VAL A 155 4.52 2.58 -18.25
CA VAL A 155 4.58 1.31 -18.98
C VAL A 155 4.49 0.14 -18.01
N LEU A 156 5.24 0.17 -16.90
CA LEU A 156 5.16 -0.87 -15.85
C LEU A 156 3.77 -0.95 -15.23
N LEU A 157 3.13 0.19 -14.93
CA LEU A 157 1.74 0.21 -14.45
C LEU A 157 0.77 -0.40 -15.47
N GLY A 158 0.97 -0.12 -16.76
CA GLY A 158 0.18 -0.72 -17.84
C GLY A 158 0.34 -2.24 -17.89
N VAL A 159 1.57 -2.74 -17.82
CA VAL A 159 1.86 -4.19 -17.78
C VAL A 159 1.22 -4.85 -16.56
N LEU A 160 1.40 -4.28 -15.36
CA LEU A 160 0.78 -4.77 -14.14
C LEU A 160 -0.75 -4.78 -14.24
N SER A 161 -1.35 -3.72 -14.79
CA SER A 161 -2.80 -3.62 -14.96
C SER A 161 -3.35 -4.70 -15.89
N VAL A 162 -2.66 -4.99 -17.00
CA VAL A 162 -3.03 -6.07 -17.93
C VAL A 162 -2.89 -7.43 -17.24
N LEU A 163 -1.78 -7.68 -16.53
CA LEU A 163 -1.58 -8.93 -15.80
C LEU A 163 -2.65 -9.13 -14.72
N SER A 164 -2.99 -8.11 -13.95
CA SER A 164 -4.07 -8.15 -12.95
C SER A 164 -5.43 -8.40 -13.59
N ALA A 165 -5.72 -7.82 -14.76
CA ALA A 165 -6.97 -8.08 -15.48
C ALA A 165 -7.04 -9.55 -15.95
N VAL A 166 -5.94 -10.09 -16.48
CA VAL A 166 -5.85 -11.49 -16.92
C VAL A 166 -5.99 -12.45 -15.73
N GLU A 167 -5.28 -12.18 -14.63
CA GLU A 167 -5.39 -12.96 -13.40
C GLU A 167 -6.83 -12.96 -12.87
N CYS A 168 -7.47 -11.79 -12.80
CA CYS A 168 -8.86 -11.66 -12.37
C CYS A 168 -9.82 -12.47 -13.26
N ALA A 169 -9.69 -12.34 -14.59
CA ALA A 169 -10.50 -13.08 -15.54
C ALA A 169 -10.31 -14.60 -15.40
N LEU A 170 -9.06 -15.06 -15.24
CA LEU A 170 -8.74 -16.46 -15.02
C LEU A 170 -9.29 -16.96 -13.69
N TYR A 171 -9.23 -16.17 -12.62
CA TYR A 171 -9.81 -16.51 -11.31
C TYR A 171 -11.33 -16.69 -11.43
N ILE A 172 -12.03 -15.74 -12.04
CA ILE A 172 -13.48 -15.83 -12.25
C ILE A 172 -13.82 -17.07 -13.09
N ALA A 173 -13.11 -17.30 -14.19
CA ALA A 173 -13.32 -18.47 -15.04
C ALA A 173 -13.04 -19.78 -14.31
N PHE A 174 -11.97 -19.84 -13.52
CA PHE A 174 -11.59 -20.98 -12.68
C PHE A 174 -12.72 -21.32 -11.71
N VAL A 175 -13.20 -20.32 -11.00
CA VAL A 175 -14.26 -20.45 -10.01
C VAL A 175 -15.60 -20.87 -10.65
N VAL A 176 -16.04 -20.19 -11.71
CA VAL A 176 -17.28 -20.51 -12.44
C VAL A 176 -17.25 -21.93 -12.99
N LYS A 177 -16.10 -22.35 -13.55
CA LYS A 177 -15.95 -23.70 -14.10
C LYS A 177 -15.96 -24.76 -13.01
N GLY A 178 -15.37 -24.48 -11.85
CA GLY A 178 -15.42 -25.35 -10.67
C GLY A 178 -16.85 -25.65 -10.22
N ILE A 179 -17.73 -24.65 -10.29
CA ILE A 179 -19.16 -24.80 -9.96
C ILE A 179 -19.91 -25.63 -11.03
N ASN A 180 -19.67 -25.36 -12.31
CA ASN A 180 -20.48 -25.91 -13.39
C ASN A 180 -20.05 -27.32 -13.87
N VAL A 181 -18.76 -27.66 -13.81
CA VAL A 181 -18.19 -28.82 -14.53
C VAL A 181 -17.48 -29.81 -13.58
N GLY A 182 -17.37 -29.50 -12.29
CA GLY A 182 -16.65 -30.35 -11.32
C GLY A 182 -15.18 -30.55 -11.74
N GLU A 183 -14.64 -31.76 -11.57
CA GLU A 183 -13.21 -32.14 -11.63
C GLU A 183 -12.40 -31.74 -12.89
N ARG A 184 -13.03 -31.33 -14.00
CA ARG A 184 -12.36 -30.96 -15.27
C ARG A 184 -11.84 -29.50 -15.32
N TYR A 185 -11.42 -28.95 -14.19
CA TYR A 185 -10.93 -27.56 -14.07
C TYR A 185 -9.43 -27.46 -13.72
N MET A 186 -8.75 -28.57 -13.44
CA MET A 186 -7.32 -28.60 -13.06
C MET A 186 -6.38 -27.88 -14.05
N LYS A 187 -6.63 -28.01 -15.36
CA LYS A 187 -5.84 -27.28 -16.38
C LYS A 187 -5.97 -25.76 -16.22
N LEU A 188 -7.18 -25.27 -15.93
CA LEU A 188 -7.42 -23.84 -15.76
C LEU A 188 -6.82 -23.33 -14.43
N ALA A 189 -6.88 -24.15 -13.38
CA ALA A 189 -6.21 -23.87 -12.11
C ALA A 189 -4.70 -23.68 -12.30
N TYR A 190 -4.08 -24.56 -13.09
CA TYR A 190 -2.66 -24.50 -13.40
C TYR A 190 -2.26 -23.23 -14.17
N GLU A 191 -3.04 -22.83 -15.18
CA GLU A 191 -2.77 -21.59 -15.92
C GLU A 191 -3.00 -20.34 -15.04
N TYR A 192 -4.05 -20.34 -14.21
CA TYR A 192 -4.30 -19.28 -13.22
C TYR A 192 -3.10 -19.14 -12.27
N ASN A 193 -2.62 -20.25 -11.71
CA ASN A 193 -1.50 -20.30 -10.79
C ASN A 193 -0.21 -19.71 -11.39
N LYS A 194 0.09 -20.01 -12.67
CA LYS A 194 1.23 -19.41 -13.38
C LYS A 194 1.10 -17.90 -13.51
N VAL A 195 -0.09 -17.40 -13.88
CA VAL A 195 -0.32 -15.96 -14.03
C VAL A 195 -0.25 -15.24 -12.68
N SER A 196 -0.83 -15.83 -11.64
CA SER A 196 -0.71 -15.34 -10.25
C SER A 196 0.75 -15.24 -9.80
N ALA A 197 1.55 -16.27 -10.07
CA ALA A 197 2.97 -16.27 -9.74
C ALA A 197 3.74 -15.21 -10.53
N ALA A 198 3.49 -15.10 -11.85
CA ALA A 198 4.11 -14.07 -12.68
C ALA A 198 3.77 -12.66 -12.17
N LEU A 199 2.49 -12.37 -11.92
CA LEU A 199 2.06 -11.07 -11.38
C LEU A 199 2.77 -10.77 -10.07
N SER A 200 2.87 -11.74 -9.16
CA SER A 200 3.53 -11.54 -7.86
C SER A 200 5.02 -11.21 -8.01
N ILE A 201 5.72 -11.85 -8.94
CA ILE A 201 7.12 -11.53 -9.28
C ILE A 201 7.24 -10.13 -9.86
N PHE A 202 6.36 -9.76 -10.81
CA PHE A 202 6.37 -8.41 -11.39
C PHE A 202 6.05 -7.32 -10.36
N CYS A 203 5.08 -7.56 -9.46
CA CYS A 203 4.78 -6.68 -8.34
C CYS A 203 5.99 -6.53 -7.40
N TRP A 204 6.70 -7.62 -7.10
CA TRP A 204 7.93 -7.54 -6.32
C TRP A 204 9.00 -6.67 -7.00
N ILE A 205 9.30 -6.90 -8.29
CA ILE A 205 10.28 -6.10 -9.04
C ILE A 205 9.88 -4.62 -9.08
N ALA A 206 8.60 -4.32 -9.36
CA ALA A 206 8.08 -2.96 -9.36
C ALA A 206 8.16 -2.30 -7.97
N SER A 207 7.92 -3.05 -6.90
CA SER A 207 8.01 -2.54 -5.53
C SER A 207 9.46 -2.26 -5.11
N LEU A 208 10.41 -3.08 -5.58
CA LEU A 208 11.84 -2.88 -5.39
C LEU A 208 12.31 -1.61 -6.13
N GLU A 209 11.89 -1.43 -7.37
CA GLU A 209 12.17 -0.22 -8.15
C GLU A 209 11.67 1.03 -7.39
N ALA A 210 10.42 1.03 -6.94
CA ALA A 210 9.86 2.14 -6.17
C ALA A 210 10.67 2.43 -4.89
N PHE A 211 11.07 1.38 -4.16
CA PHE A 211 11.88 1.51 -2.95
C PHE A 211 13.27 2.12 -3.24
N CYS A 212 13.96 1.64 -4.28
CA CYS A 212 15.26 2.17 -4.70
C CYS A 212 15.19 3.66 -5.06
N TRP A 213 14.14 4.09 -5.76
CA TRP A 213 13.95 5.51 -6.09
C TRP A 213 13.70 6.38 -4.86
N ILE A 214 12.93 5.89 -3.89
CA ILE A 214 12.67 6.62 -2.66
C ILE A 214 13.96 6.76 -1.84
N ILE A 215 14.79 5.71 -1.77
CA ILE A 215 16.13 5.79 -1.16
C ILE A 215 17.01 6.80 -1.90
N PHE A 216 17.04 6.75 -3.24
CA PHE A 216 17.82 7.68 -4.04
C PHE A 216 17.43 9.14 -3.76
N VAL A 217 16.13 9.43 -3.72
CA VAL A 217 15.61 10.76 -3.34
C VAL A 217 16.01 11.11 -1.90
N PHE A 218 15.87 10.16 -0.96
CA PHE A 218 16.22 10.38 0.44
C PHE A 218 17.69 10.78 0.64
N VAL A 219 18.61 10.07 -0.01
CA VAL A 219 20.05 10.37 0.05
C VAL A 219 20.38 11.68 -0.64
N SER A 220 19.70 11.98 -1.75
CA SER A 220 19.92 13.19 -2.54
C SER A 220 19.30 14.46 -1.92
N ALA A 221 18.36 14.31 -0.98
CA ALA A 221 17.68 15.42 -0.33
C ALA A 221 18.54 16.09 0.75
N ALA A 222 18.45 17.42 0.82
CA ALA A 222 19.01 18.23 1.90
C ALA A 222 18.47 17.78 3.28
N PRO A 223 19.28 17.85 4.36
CA PRO A 223 18.89 17.39 5.70
C PRO A 223 17.53 17.91 6.17
N ASP A 224 17.25 19.19 5.93
CA ASP A 224 16.02 19.87 6.36
C ASP A 224 14.75 19.30 5.71
N ARG A 225 14.87 18.65 4.55
CA ARG A 225 13.75 18.09 3.77
C ARG A 225 13.52 16.60 4.04
N ARG A 226 14.32 15.96 4.91
CA ARG A 226 14.28 14.50 5.14
C ARG A 226 13.11 14.02 5.99
N ALA A 227 12.52 14.88 6.84
CA ALA A 227 11.53 14.46 7.84
C ALA A 227 10.27 13.77 7.26
N GLY A 228 9.79 14.20 6.09
CA GLY A 228 8.67 13.57 5.37
C GLY A 228 9.10 12.40 4.47
N LEU A 229 10.38 12.36 4.06
CA LEU A 229 10.95 11.27 3.28
C LEU A 229 11.22 10.04 4.14
N VAL A 230 11.60 10.19 5.41
CA VAL A 230 11.76 9.06 6.34
C VAL A 230 10.49 8.20 6.40
N SER A 231 9.32 8.82 6.59
CA SER A 231 8.06 8.07 6.65
C SER A 231 7.72 7.40 5.31
N LEU A 232 8.04 8.05 4.19
CA LEU A 232 7.83 7.46 2.87
C LEU A 232 8.77 6.27 2.63
N SER A 233 10.04 6.38 3.01
CA SER A 233 11.03 5.29 2.92
C SER A 233 10.57 4.08 3.72
N VAL A 234 10.11 4.29 4.96
CA VAL A 234 9.54 3.22 5.80
C VAL A 234 8.31 2.60 5.13
N GLY A 235 7.38 3.42 4.62
CA GLY A 235 6.20 2.92 3.91
C GLY A 235 6.56 2.10 2.66
N SER A 236 7.54 2.54 1.88
CA SER A 236 8.01 1.80 0.71
C SER A 236 8.77 0.52 1.05
N PHE A 237 9.49 0.49 2.18
CA PHE A 237 10.11 -0.74 2.67
C PHE A 237 9.05 -1.80 2.99
N PHE A 238 7.97 -1.43 3.69
CA PHE A 238 6.86 -2.35 3.95
C PHE A 238 6.12 -2.76 2.67
N PHE A 239 5.99 -1.85 1.69
CA PHE A 239 5.43 -2.18 0.38
C PHE A 239 6.29 -3.19 -0.38
N PHE A 240 7.61 -3.01 -0.36
CA PHE A 240 8.56 -3.98 -0.90
C PHE A 240 8.48 -5.32 -0.17
N LEU A 241 8.46 -5.29 1.17
CA LEU A 241 8.48 -6.49 2.01
C LEU A 241 7.26 -7.38 1.76
N VAL A 242 6.05 -6.81 1.69
CA VAL A 242 4.84 -7.61 1.42
C VAL A 242 4.89 -8.25 0.03
N ASN A 243 5.30 -7.51 -1.00
CA ASN A 243 5.40 -8.05 -2.35
C ASN A 243 6.51 -9.10 -2.47
N PHE A 244 7.63 -8.92 -1.76
CA PHE A 244 8.72 -9.90 -1.70
C PHE A 244 8.26 -11.22 -1.07
N VAL A 245 7.56 -11.15 0.07
CA VAL A 245 7.00 -12.34 0.71
C VAL A 245 6.01 -13.04 -0.22
N LEU A 246 5.09 -12.31 -0.84
CA LEU A 246 4.14 -12.89 -1.79
C LEU A 246 4.83 -13.57 -2.99
N ALA A 247 5.88 -12.95 -3.55
CA ALA A 247 6.65 -13.54 -4.63
C ALA A 247 7.35 -14.84 -4.18
N ILE A 248 7.97 -14.87 -3.00
CA ILE A 248 8.57 -16.09 -2.44
C ILE A 248 7.53 -17.20 -2.30
N LEU A 249 6.37 -16.89 -1.72
CA LEU A 249 5.30 -17.88 -1.53
C LEU A 249 4.84 -18.48 -2.86
N GLN A 250 4.70 -17.65 -3.89
CA GLN A 250 4.30 -18.11 -5.22
C GLN A 250 5.42 -18.92 -5.89
N ILE A 251 6.69 -18.55 -5.72
CA ILE A 251 7.80 -19.35 -6.27
C ILE A 251 7.83 -20.73 -5.61
N ILE A 252 7.87 -20.79 -4.28
CA ILE A 252 8.03 -22.04 -3.52
C ILE A 252 6.80 -22.95 -3.65
N TYR A 253 5.61 -22.41 -3.47
CA TYR A 253 4.40 -23.26 -3.36
C TYR A 253 3.63 -23.40 -4.67
N VAL A 254 3.90 -22.54 -5.66
CA VAL A 254 3.19 -22.61 -6.96
C VAL A 254 4.13 -23.03 -8.09
N LEU A 255 5.29 -22.40 -8.25
CA LEU A 255 6.22 -22.74 -9.35
C LEU A 255 7.02 -24.01 -9.08
N GLU A 256 7.51 -24.20 -7.86
CA GLU A 256 8.23 -25.41 -7.45
C GLU A 256 7.30 -26.55 -7.04
N GLN A 257 5.98 -26.30 -6.96
CA GLN A 257 4.96 -27.30 -6.63
C GLN A 257 5.15 -27.96 -5.25
N ASN A 258 5.78 -27.27 -4.31
CA ASN A 258 5.88 -27.76 -2.94
C ASN A 258 4.51 -27.73 -2.24
N MET A 259 4.28 -28.70 -1.35
CA MET A 259 3.07 -28.71 -0.53
C MET A 259 3.08 -27.51 0.44
N ALA A 260 2.07 -26.66 0.34
CA ALA A 260 1.91 -25.54 1.25
C ALA A 260 1.56 -26.04 2.66
N PRO A 261 2.24 -25.55 3.72
CA PRO A 261 1.92 -25.93 5.07
C PRO A 261 0.63 -25.25 5.55
N ASP A 262 -0.09 -25.92 6.44
CA ASP A 262 -1.40 -25.48 6.94
C ASP A 262 -1.40 -24.10 7.63
N TYR A 263 -0.26 -23.70 8.21
CA TYR A 263 -0.10 -22.40 8.88
C TYR A 263 0.15 -21.24 7.91
N LEU A 264 0.36 -21.52 6.61
CA LEU A 264 0.88 -20.54 5.65
C LEU A 264 -0.02 -19.31 5.52
N ASP A 265 -1.33 -19.51 5.41
CA ASP A 265 -2.29 -18.42 5.26
C ASP A 265 -2.35 -17.55 6.53
N ALA A 266 -2.24 -18.18 7.71
CA ALA A 266 -2.16 -17.47 8.97
C ALA A 266 -0.89 -16.60 9.05
N ALA A 267 0.28 -17.17 8.72
CA ALA A 267 1.54 -16.43 8.71
C ALA A 267 1.52 -15.28 7.67
N ARG A 268 0.96 -15.53 6.49
CA ARG A 268 0.79 -14.55 5.43
C ARG A 268 -0.05 -13.37 5.89
N THR A 269 -1.22 -13.59 6.50
CA THR A 269 -2.10 -12.50 6.92
C THR A 269 -1.48 -11.65 8.04
N VAL A 270 -0.67 -12.26 8.92
CA VAL A 270 0.07 -11.54 9.98
C VAL A 270 1.08 -10.58 9.37
N ILE A 271 1.87 -11.06 8.40
CA ILE A 271 2.84 -10.23 7.68
C ILE A 271 2.12 -9.11 6.90
N GLU A 272 1.05 -9.46 6.18
CA GLU A 272 0.25 -8.51 5.42
C GLU A 272 -0.34 -7.41 6.33
N PHE A 273 -0.78 -7.74 7.54
CA PHE A 273 -1.29 -6.78 8.52
C PHE A 273 -0.24 -5.73 8.90
N PHE A 274 0.94 -6.16 9.36
CA PHE A 274 2.00 -5.24 9.76
C PHE A 274 2.50 -4.41 8.58
N CYS A 275 2.66 -5.02 7.40
CA CYS A 275 3.06 -4.30 6.19
C CYS A 275 2.00 -3.29 5.77
N THR A 276 0.72 -3.64 5.82
CA THR A 276 -0.40 -2.75 5.49
C THR A 276 -0.40 -1.51 6.38
N ILE A 277 -0.21 -1.67 7.69
CA ILE A 277 -0.06 -0.55 8.63
C ILE A 277 1.13 0.32 8.23
N GLY A 278 2.30 -0.29 7.99
CA GLY A 278 3.51 0.43 7.60
C GLY A 278 3.35 1.24 6.31
N ILE A 279 2.74 0.65 5.28
CA ILE A 279 2.49 1.28 3.98
C ILE A 279 1.62 2.53 4.16
N TYR A 280 0.42 2.38 4.72
CA TYR A 280 -0.54 3.48 4.79
C TYR A 280 -0.13 4.53 5.82
N ALA A 281 0.44 4.14 6.97
CA ALA A 281 1.00 5.10 7.92
C ALA A 281 2.14 5.91 7.27
N GLY A 282 3.06 5.25 6.57
CA GLY A 282 4.19 5.90 5.89
C GLY A 282 3.74 6.92 4.84
N VAL A 283 2.79 6.52 3.98
CA VAL A 283 2.22 7.39 2.93
C VAL A 283 1.44 8.57 3.53
N LEU A 284 0.55 8.32 4.50
CA LEU A 284 -0.26 9.38 5.11
C LEU A 284 0.58 10.36 5.93
N LEU A 285 1.59 9.88 6.67
CA LEU A 285 2.55 10.73 7.37
C LEU A 285 3.38 11.57 6.39
N CYS A 286 3.77 11.00 5.25
CA CYS A 286 4.44 11.74 4.19
C CYS A 286 3.55 12.89 3.69
N PHE A 287 2.25 12.64 3.45
CA PHE A 287 1.31 13.68 3.00
C PHE A 287 1.12 14.77 4.05
N ARG A 288 1.02 14.41 5.33
CA ARG A 288 0.92 15.38 6.43
C ARG A 288 2.17 16.25 6.53
N LYS A 289 3.35 15.68 6.34
CA LYS A 289 4.64 16.39 6.40
C LYS A 289 5.08 17.00 5.06
N TRP A 290 4.25 16.91 4.02
CA TRP A 290 4.61 17.36 2.68
C TRP A 290 4.96 18.86 2.60
N HIS A 291 4.40 19.67 3.50
CA HIS A 291 4.72 21.09 3.66
C HIS A 291 6.09 21.36 4.28
N HIS A 292 6.57 20.51 5.18
CA HIS A 292 7.93 20.65 5.73
C HIS A 292 9.01 20.26 4.73
N VAL A 293 8.63 19.61 3.62
CA VAL A 293 9.49 19.46 2.44
C VAL A 293 9.59 20.79 1.66
N HIS A 294 8.66 21.73 1.89
CA HIS A 294 8.66 23.11 1.40
C HIS A 294 9.18 24.07 2.48
N ILE A 295 10.48 24.28 2.53
CA ILE A 295 11.03 25.55 3.02
C ILE A 295 12.02 26.02 1.96
N SER A 296 11.82 27.28 1.58
CA SER A 296 12.10 28.00 0.34
C SER A 296 13.47 27.80 -0.32
N PRO A 297 13.61 28.15 -1.62
CA PRO A 297 14.94 28.46 -2.17
C PRO A 297 15.61 29.50 -1.26
N PRO A 298 16.94 29.43 -1.03
CA PRO A 298 17.65 30.56 -0.49
C PRO A 298 17.34 31.73 -1.42
N GLN A 299 16.81 32.80 -0.86
CA GLN A 299 16.51 34.05 -1.57
C GLN A 299 17.85 34.65 -2.03
N LYS A 300 18.42 34.10 -3.10
CA LYS A 300 19.56 34.68 -3.78
C LYS A 300 18.99 35.79 -4.66
N VAL A 301 19.13 37.01 -4.14
CA VAL A 301 19.45 38.21 -4.91
C VAL A 301 18.49 38.45 -6.08
N LEU A 302 17.32 38.99 -5.76
CA LEU A 302 16.73 40.01 -6.61
C LEU A 302 17.48 41.29 -6.27
N GLU A 303 18.58 41.53 -6.98
CA GLU A 303 19.13 42.85 -7.34
C GLU A 303 20.52 42.66 -7.97
N ALA A 304 20.50 42.34 -9.26
CA ALA A 304 21.56 42.69 -10.17
C ALA A 304 20.91 43.07 -11.51
N GLY A 305 20.72 44.37 -11.75
CA GLY A 305 20.61 44.93 -13.09
C GLY A 305 19.60 46.05 -13.32
N GLY A 306 20.00 47.31 -13.05
CA GLY A 306 19.45 48.57 -13.62
C GLY A 306 18.09 49.01 -13.06
N ASP A 307 17.90 50.22 -12.54
CA ASP A 307 18.31 51.53 -13.08
C ASP A 307 18.33 52.58 -11.94
N GLU A 308 19.04 53.68 -12.14
CA GLU A 308 19.35 54.73 -11.15
C GLU A 308 18.10 55.38 -10.50
N GLY A 309 18.06 55.39 -9.17
CA GLY A 309 17.07 56.11 -8.38
C GLY A 309 17.40 56.13 -6.89
N GLU A 310 18.10 57.18 -6.45
CA GLU A 310 18.38 57.48 -5.03
C GLU A 310 17.13 57.32 -4.15
N THR A 311 17.07 56.24 -3.39
CA THR A 311 16.15 56.12 -2.26
C THR A 311 16.88 55.45 -1.09
N ASN A 312 16.72 56.07 0.09
CA ASN A 312 17.52 55.92 1.30
C ASN A 312 17.85 54.47 1.71
N GLU A 313 19.15 54.20 1.83
CA GLU A 313 19.80 52.93 2.20
C GLU A 313 19.61 52.54 3.68
N GLU A 314 19.01 53.40 4.51
CA GLU A 314 18.82 53.16 5.95
C GLU A 314 17.59 52.29 6.29
N ASP A 315 16.54 52.28 5.45
CA ASP A 315 15.30 51.53 5.75
C ASP A 315 15.40 50.03 5.42
N CYS A 316 16.19 49.65 4.41
CA CYS A 316 16.35 48.24 4.02
C CYS A 316 17.15 47.42 5.06
N ASN A 317 18.15 48.04 5.69
CA ASN A 317 18.94 47.42 6.76
C ASN A 317 18.15 47.22 8.06
N SER A 318 17.12 48.03 8.31
CA SER A 318 16.25 47.89 9.49
C SER A 318 15.35 46.66 9.42
N SER A 319 14.78 46.40 8.23
CA SER A 319 13.93 45.22 7.99
C SER A 319 14.71 43.92 7.99
N LEU A 320 15.94 43.93 7.44
CA LEU A 320 16.81 42.76 7.45
C LEU A 320 17.28 42.41 8.88
N ARG A 321 17.60 43.41 9.72
CA ARG A 321 17.92 43.19 11.14
C ARG A 321 16.72 42.68 11.94
N SER A 322 15.52 43.19 11.67
CA SER A 322 14.30 42.73 12.34
C SER A 322 14.03 41.26 12.04
N TYR A 323 14.17 40.85 10.78
CA TYR A 323 13.98 39.46 10.35
C TYR A 323 15.05 38.52 10.96
N HIS A 324 16.32 38.93 10.95
CA HIS A 324 17.39 38.15 11.56
C HIS A 324 17.20 38.00 13.08
N SER A 325 16.72 39.03 13.79
CA SER A 325 16.45 38.92 15.23
C SER A 325 15.28 37.98 15.54
N MET A 326 14.27 37.91 14.65
CA MET A 326 13.09 37.05 14.83
C MET A 326 13.43 35.57 14.61
N VAL A 327 14.33 35.28 13.66
CA VAL A 327 14.79 33.89 13.41
C VAL A 327 15.68 33.40 14.55
N TYR A 328 16.58 34.24 15.06
CA TYR A 328 17.44 33.88 16.20
C TYR A 328 16.64 33.69 17.50
N SER A 329 15.60 34.49 17.75
CA SER A 329 14.76 34.31 18.95
C SER A 329 13.95 33.02 18.89
N GLN A 330 13.40 32.64 17.73
CA GLN A 330 12.66 31.39 17.56
C GLN A 330 13.56 30.16 17.75
N GLN A 331 14.81 30.22 17.30
CA GLN A 331 15.78 29.13 17.45
C GLN A 331 16.28 28.99 18.90
N GLN A 332 16.45 30.10 19.62
CA GLN A 332 16.77 30.09 21.05
C GLN A 332 15.61 29.54 21.89
N GLU A 333 14.37 29.83 21.51
CA GLU A 333 13.18 29.35 22.20
C GLU A 333 13.00 27.84 21.99
N GLN A 334 13.22 27.33 20.78
CA GLN A 334 13.26 25.88 20.53
C GLN A 334 14.36 25.16 21.32
N LEU A 335 15.55 25.75 21.42
CA LEU A 335 16.65 25.19 22.22
C LEU A 335 16.37 25.17 23.72
N ARG A 336 15.60 26.15 24.24
CA ARG A 336 15.15 26.19 25.63
C ARG A 336 14.18 25.05 25.99
N TYR A 337 13.38 24.58 25.04
CA TYR A 337 12.42 23.50 25.27
C TYR A 337 12.98 22.09 25.02
N SER A 338 14.18 21.96 24.43
CA SER A 338 14.82 20.67 24.13
C SER A 338 15.80 20.15 25.20
N PHE A 339 16.06 20.90 26.27
CA PHE A 339 16.83 20.40 27.42
C PHE A 339 15.92 20.14 28.63
N PRO A 340 15.68 18.89 29.03
CA PRO A 340 15.06 18.60 30.31
C PRO A 340 16.03 19.00 31.43
N GLN A 341 15.70 20.07 32.15
CA GLN A 341 16.24 20.32 33.49
C GLN A 341 15.61 19.30 34.44
N GLY A 342 16.37 18.27 34.85
CA GLY A 342 15.91 17.36 35.88
C GLY A 342 16.84 16.19 36.19
N ALA A 343 17.42 16.26 37.38
CA ALA A 343 17.98 15.17 38.19
C ALA A 343 19.41 14.69 37.90
N ALA A 344 20.35 15.44 38.47
CA ALA A 344 21.49 14.84 39.13
C ALA A 344 21.01 14.02 40.35
N SER A 345 21.33 12.73 40.38
CA SER A 345 21.52 11.99 41.62
C SER A 345 22.69 11.03 41.42
N ALA A 346 23.79 11.33 42.09
CA ALA A 346 24.95 10.48 42.19
C ALA A 346 24.58 9.17 42.90
N GLN A 347 24.92 8.03 42.29
CA GLN A 347 25.00 6.78 43.02
C GLN A 347 26.18 5.97 42.46
N GLN A 348 27.24 5.87 43.28
CA GLN A 348 28.37 4.97 43.09
C GLN A 348 27.86 3.54 42.94
N VAL A 349 28.26 2.87 41.87
CA VAL A 349 28.13 1.41 41.75
C VAL A 349 29.51 0.82 41.53
N HIS A 350 29.90 0.00 42.51
CA HIS A 350 31.11 -0.78 42.60
C HIS A 350 31.28 -1.72 41.39
N MET A 351 32.51 -1.81 40.88
CA MET A 351 32.95 -2.87 39.98
C MET A 351 32.90 -4.23 40.68
N TYR A 352 32.27 -5.20 40.04
CA TYR A 352 32.56 -6.63 40.23
C TYR A 352 32.85 -7.24 38.86
N MET A 353 34.09 -7.71 38.68
CA MET A 353 34.42 -8.67 37.62
C MET A 353 33.91 -10.07 38.00
N PRO A 354 33.56 -10.88 37.00
CA PRO A 354 33.77 -12.31 37.10
C PRO A 354 34.66 -12.85 35.98
N ARG A 355 35.36 -13.93 36.35
CA ARG A 355 36.13 -14.84 35.51
C ARG A 355 35.27 -15.57 34.50
#